data_AF-A0A6J8E327-F1
#
_entry.id   AF-A0A6J8E327-F1
#
_cell.length_a   1.000
_cell.length_b   1.000
_cell.length_c   1.000
_cell.angle_alpha   90.00
_cell.angle_beta   90.00
_cell.angle_gamma   90.00
#
_symmetry.space_group_name_H-M   'P 1'
#
loop_
_entity.id
_entity.type
_entity.pdbx_description
1 polymer ?
#
loop_
_entity_poly.entity_id
_entity_poly.type
_entity_poly.pdbx_seq_one_letter_code
_entity_poly.pdbx_strand_id
1 'polypeptide(L)'
;MDRAAIDILGPIPQTYNGNRYLMVITDYFTRYAEAYPIPNIYASTVAEKMVTEFICSYGVPTQIHTDQGSQFTSDLFLQLCKLLHIDKTRNSPFHPQSSGLVERLNGTIEDMLSKVVSKNQRDWDTYVPLLMLAYRSAPHETLGEKNNMLICLVVKFTSPLIKFMGSLP
;
A
#
# COMPACT_ATOMS: atom_id res chain seq x y z
N MET A 1 -1.66 -2.28 -14.92
CA MET A 1 -1.18 -1.18 -14.07
C MET A 1 0.08 -0.62 -14.70
N ASP A 2 0.16 0.68 -14.96
CA ASP A 2 1.30 1.23 -15.71
C ASP A 2 2.41 1.76 -14.79
N ARG A 3 2.07 2.50 -13.73
CA ARG A 3 3.02 3.05 -12.77
C ARG A 3 2.58 2.80 -11.33
N ALA A 4 3.40 2.08 -10.58
CA ALA A 4 3.21 1.82 -9.17
C ALA A 4 4.21 2.61 -8.31
N ALA A 5 3.81 3.04 -7.12
CA ALA A 5 4.69 3.53 -6.07
C ALA A 5 4.77 2.47 -4.97
N ILE A 6 5.96 2.22 -4.43
CA ILE A 6 6.14 1.41 -3.22
C ILE A 6 6.73 2.29 -2.13
N ASP A 7 6.07 2.29 -0.98
CA ASP A 7 6.53 2.95 0.22
C ASP A 7 6.49 1.99 1.42
N ILE A 8 7.24 2.29 2.46
CA ILE A 8 7.26 1.50 3.70
C ILE A 8 7.00 2.41 4.88
N LEU A 9 5.90 2.15 5.58
CA LEU A 9 5.52 2.86 6.79
C LEU A 9 6.06 2.14 8.02
N GLY A 10 6.50 2.93 9.01
CA GLY A 10 6.98 2.45 10.31
C GLY A 10 8.36 2.99 10.70
N PRO A 11 8.95 2.44 11.77
CA PRO A 11 8.50 1.27 12.53
C PRO A 11 7.22 1.51 13.33
N ILE A 12 6.31 0.53 13.28
CA ILE A 12 5.08 0.43 14.08
C ILE A 12 5.32 -0.58 15.22
N PRO A 13 4.60 -0.51 16.36
CA PRO A 13 4.73 -1.53 17.40
C PRO A 13 4.56 -2.95 16.89
N GLN A 14 5.38 -3.85 17.42
CA GLN A 14 5.46 -5.20 16.89
C GLN A 14 4.20 -6.01 17.19
N THR A 15 3.63 -6.61 16.15
CA THR A 15 2.45 -7.48 16.27
C THR A 15 2.78 -8.83 16.88
N TYR A 16 1.76 -9.59 17.26
CA TYR A 16 1.91 -10.98 17.68
C TYR A 16 2.53 -11.85 16.59
N ASN A 17 2.30 -11.53 15.31
CA ASN A 17 2.91 -12.23 14.17
C ASN A 17 4.32 -11.70 13.83
N GLY A 18 4.85 -10.75 14.61
CA GLY A 18 6.19 -10.20 14.41
C GLY A 18 6.28 -9.09 13.36
N ASN A 19 5.16 -8.59 12.84
CA ASN A 19 5.16 -7.50 11.87
C ASN A 19 5.48 -6.16 12.54
N ARG A 20 6.28 -5.32 11.87
CA ARG A 20 6.74 -4.02 12.38
C ARG A 20 6.66 -2.89 11.37
N TYR A 21 6.41 -3.22 10.11
CA TYR A 21 6.34 -2.27 9.02
C TYR A 21 5.18 -2.61 8.11
N LEU A 22 4.72 -1.64 7.35
CA LEU A 22 3.68 -1.80 6.36
C LEU A 22 4.22 -1.39 4.99
N MET A 23 4.34 -2.33 4.06
CA MET A 23 4.66 -2.02 2.68
C MET A 23 3.39 -1.62 1.94
N VAL A 24 3.33 -0.39 1.47
CA VAL A 24 2.19 0.16 0.73
C VAL A 24 2.56 0.24 -0.74
N ILE A 25 1.72 -0.35 -1.61
CA ILE A 25 1.86 -0.29 -3.06
C ILE A 25 0.67 0.47 -3.62
N THR A 26 0.92 1.56 -4.34
CA THR A 26 -0.13 2.46 -4.86
C THR A 26 -0.01 2.62 -6.37
N ASP A 27 -1.13 2.52 -7.09
CA ASP A 27 -1.24 2.91 -8.50
C ASP A 27 -1.35 4.43 -8.64
N TYR A 28 -0.46 5.03 -9.43
CA TYR A 28 -0.47 6.48 -9.64
C TYR A 28 -1.73 6.99 -10.35
N PHE A 29 -2.31 6.19 -11.24
CA PHE A 29 -3.43 6.62 -12.08
C PHE A 29 -4.77 6.46 -11.37
N THR A 30 -5.07 5.23 -10.94
CA THR A 30 -6.34 4.89 -10.29
C THR A 30 -6.36 5.25 -8.81
N ARG A 31 -5.20 5.51 -8.20
CA ARG A 31 -5.04 5.67 -6.74
C ARG A 31 -5.48 4.43 -5.96
N TYR A 32 -5.53 3.28 -6.62
CA TYR A 32 -5.74 2.01 -5.97
C TYR A 32 -4.49 1.68 -5.14
N ALA A 33 -4.67 1.32 -3.87
CA ALA A 33 -3.58 0.94 -3.01
C ALA A 33 -3.82 -0.40 -2.32
N GLU A 34 -2.72 -1.09 -2.07
CA GLU A 34 -2.63 -2.28 -1.24
C GLU A 34 -1.57 -2.07 -0.16
N ALA A 35 -1.78 -2.70 0.99
CA ALA A 35 -0.88 -2.59 2.11
C ALA A 35 -0.60 -3.98 2.69
N TYR A 36 0.68 -4.25 2.94
CA TYR A 36 1.17 -5.57 3.33
C TYR A 36 2.02 -5.46 4.60
N PRO A 37 1.62 -6.10 5.72
CA PRO A 37 2.45 -6.19 6.90
C PRO A 37 3.74 -6.96 6.60
N ILE A 38 4.88 -6.43 7.06
CA ILE A 38 6.19 -7.08 6.97
C ILE A 38 6.95 -6.98 8.30
N PRO A 39 7.77 -8.00 8.65
CA PRO A 39 8.53 -8.02 9.90
C PRO A 39 9.78 -7.12 9.89
N ASN A 40 10.34 -6.85 8.71
CA ASN A 40 11.55 -6.07 8.54
C ASN A 40 11.57 -5.44 7.14
N ILE A 41 12.49 -4.49 6.94
CA ILE A 41 12.67 -3.78 5.67
C ILE A 41 13.82 -4.36 4.84
N TYR A 42 14.22 -5.62 5.04
CA TYR A 42 15.27 -6.20 4.22
C TYR A 42 14.81 -6.31 2.77
N ALA A 43 15.74 -6.09 1.84
CA ALA A 43 15.48 -6.21 0.40
C ALA A 43 14.82 -7.53 0.02
N SER A 44 15.23 -8.64 0.64
CA SER A 44 14.65 -9.97 0.41
C SER A 44 13.19 -10.04 0.81
N THR A 45 12.85 -9.58 2.02
CA THR A 45 11.48 -9.56 2.54
C THR A 45 10.57 -8.70 1.66
N VAL A 46 11.05 -7.51 1.27
CA VAL A 46 10.31 -6.57 0.41
C VAL A 46 10.10 -7.15 -0.99
N ALA A 47 11.16 -7.70 -1.60
CA ALA A 47 11.12 -8.32 -2.92
C ALA A 47 10.18 -9.54 -2.95
N GLU A 48 10.30 -10.43 -1.97
CA GLU A 48 9.44 -11.61 -1.84
C GLU A 48 7.98 -11.19 -1.71
N LYS A 49 7.66 -10.29 -0.76
CA LYS A 49 6.29 -9.84 -0.52
C LYS A 49 5.69 -9.14 -1.74
N MET A 50 6.48 -8.30 -2.44
CA MET A 50 6.06 -7.64 -3.68
C MET A 50 5.75 -8.67 -4.78
N VAL A 51 6.56 -9.72 -4.93
CA VAL A 51 6.33 -10.74 -5.96
C VAL A 51 5.11 -11.58 -5.61
N THR A 52 5.08 -12.16 -4.42
CA THR A 52 4.10 -13.20 -4.04
C THR A 52 2.71 -12.65 -3.83
N GLU A 53 2.56 -11.45 -3.27
CA GLU A 53 1.24 -10.89 -2.96
C GLU A 53 0.75 -9.91 -4.02
N PHE A 54 1.64 -9.09 -4.57
CA PHE A 54 1.26 -8.02 -5.47
C PHE A 54 1.36 -8.43 -6.94
N ILE A 55 2.56 -8.80 -7.41
CA ILE A 55 2.78 -9.12 -8.83
C ILE A 55 1.98 -10.36 -9.26
N CYS A 56 1.93 -11.40 -8.42
CA CYS A 56 1.13 -12.59 -8.72
C CYS A 56 -0.38 -12.30 -8.82
N SER A 57 -0.89 -11.30 -8.08
CA SER A 57 -2.32 -10.98 -8.04
C SER A 57 -2.73 -9.96 -9.10
N TYR A 58 -1.88 -8.98 -9.37
CA TYR A 58 -2.19 -7.79 -10.17
C TYR A 58 -1.41 -7.69 -11.49
N GLY A 59 -0.41 -8.56 -11.67
CA GLY A 59 0.52 -8.53 -12.78
C GLY A 59 1.73 -7.63 -12.53
N VAL A 60 2.63 -7.61 -13.51
CA VAL A 60 3.87 -6.83 -13.47
C VAL A 60 3.60 -5.41 -13.94
N PRO A 61 3.90 -4.37 -13.13
CA PRO A 61 3.80 -2.97 -13.58
C PRO A 61 4.94 -2.61 -14.54
N THR A 62 4.68 -1.69 -15.49
CA THR A 62 5.72 -1.18 -16.40
C THR A 62 6.80 -0.43 -15.64
N GLN A 63 6.41 0.36 -14.63
CA GLN A 63 7.30 1.21 -13.86
C GLN A 63 7.01 1.10 -12.35
N ILE A 64 8.06 1.01 -11.56
CA ILE A 64 7.99 1.10 -10.09
C ILE A 64 8.76 2.31 -9.61
N HIS A 65 8.09 3.13 -8.81
CA HIS A 65 8.64 4.28 -8.14
C HIS A 65 8.90 3.95 -6.66
N THR A 66 10.10 4.23 -6.16
CA THR A 66 10.44 4.05 -4.75
C THR A 66 11.26 5.23 -4.25
N ASP A 67 11.36 5.35 -2.94
CA ASP A 67 12.36 6.20 -2.29
C ASP A 67 13.79 5.64 -2.48
N GLN A 68 14.77 6.29 -1.83
CA GLN A 68 16.18 5.86 -1.83
C GLN A 68 16.53 4.89 -0.70
N GLY A 69 15.54 4.24 -0.08
CA GLY A 69 15.77 3.22 0.95
C GLY A 69 16.71 2.11 0.45
N SER A 70 17.60 1.65 1.34
CA SER A 70 18.60 0.62 1.04
C SER A 70 17.99 -0.68 0.46
N GLN A 71 16.76 -0.98 0.87
CA GLN A 71 16.00 -2.13 0.39
C GLN A 71 15.69 -2.06 -1.11
N PHE A 72 15.39 -0.87 -1.62
CA PHE A 72 15.05 -0.65 -3.02
C PHE A 72 16.27 -0.34 -3.89
N THR A 73 17.40 0.01 -3.28
CA THR A 73 18.68 0.24 -3.98
C THR A 73 19.60 -0.98 -3.97
N SER A 74 19.22 -2.05 -3.26
CA SER A 74 19.96 -3.31 -3.22
C SER A 74 20.07 -3.99 -4.60
N ASP A 75 21.17 -4.72 -4.81
CA ASP A 75 21.38 -5.51 -6.02
C ASP A 75 20.24 -6.51 -6.27
N LEU A 76 19.71 -7.11 -5.19
CA LEU A 76 18.59 -8.03 -5.27
C LEU A 76 17.36 -7.37 -5.91
N PHE A 77 16.96 -6.19 -5.40
CA PHE A 77 15.77 -5.50 -5.89
C PHE A 77 15.99 -4.98 -7.32
N LEU A 78 17.18 -4.46 -7.63
CA LEU A 78 17.53 -4.01 -8.99
C LEU A 78 17.53 -5.16 -10.00
N GLN A 79 18.10 -6.32 -9.64
CA GLN A 79 18.09 -7.50 -10.48
C GLN A 79 16.69 -8.05 -10.69
N LEU A 80 15.85 -8.05 -9.66
CA LEU A 80 14.45 -8.44 -9.76
C LEU A 80 13.68 -7.54 -10.73
N CYS A 81 13.80 -6.21 -10.61
CA CYS A 81 13.19 -5.29 -11.56
C CYS A 81 13.66 -5.55 -12.99
N LYS A 82 14.97 -5.79 -13.18
CA LYS A 82 15.53 -6.12 -14.50
C LYS A 82 14.95 -7.42 -15.07
N LEU A 83 14.81 -8.47 -14.26
CA LEU A 83 14.28 -9.76 -14.67
C LEU A 83 12.80 -9.68 -15.07
N LEU A 84 12.05 -8.84 -14.37
CA LEU A 84 10.63 -8.60 -14.65
C LEU A 84 10.40 -7.49 -15.68
N HIS A 85 11.47 -6.93 -16.27
CA HIS A 85 11.40 -5.82 -17.22
C HIS A 85 10.68 -4.57 -16.67
N ILE A 86 10.82 -4.33 -15.36
CA ILE A 86 10.26 -3.17 -14.67
C ILE A 86 11.24 -2.01 -14.76
N ASP A 87 10.79 -0.87 -15.25
CA ASP A 87 11.53 0.38 -15.16
C ASP A 87 11.48 0.90 -13.72
N LYS A 88 12.62 0.84 -13.02
CA LYS A 88 12.70 1.33 -11.65
C LYS A 88 13.10 2.80 -11.63
N THR A 89 12.18 3.64 -11.22
CA THR A 89 12.43 5.08 -10.99
C THR A 89 12.69 5.38 -9.51
N ARG A 90 13.19 6.60 -9.25
CA ARG A 90 13.46 7.14 -7.91
C ARG A 90 12.71 8.46 -7.77
N ASN A 91 12.42 8.86 -6.53
CA ASN A 91 11.96 10.22 -6.23
C ASN A 91 12.90 11.25 -6.92
N SER A 92 12.42 11.82 -8.01
CA SER A 92 12.94 13.06 -8.58
C SER A 92 12.11 14.19 -7.96
N PRO A 93 12.69 15.34 -7.59
CA PRO A 93 11.96 16.45 -6.99
C PRO A 93 10.90 17.11 -7.91
N PHE A 94 10.51 16.48 -9.03
CA PHE A 94 9.83 17.13 -10.15
C PHE A 94 8.36 16.73 -10.41
N HIS A 95 7.68 15.99 -9.51
CA HIS A 95 6.22 15.82 -9.59
C HIS A 95 5.51 16.06 -8.24
N PRO A 96 5.39 17.33 -7.79
CA PRO A 96 4.79 17.69 -6.51
C PRO A 96 3.33 17.22 -6.36
N GLN A 97 2.57 17.20 -7.45
CA GLN A 97 1.16 16.82 -7.43
C GLN A 97 0.94 15.33 -7.14
N SER A 98 1.77 14.45 -7.68
CA SER A 98 1.65 13.01 -7.46
C SER A 98 2.28 12.58 -6.13
N SER A 99 3.41 13.19 -5.73
CA SER A 99 4.02 12.98 -4.40
C SER A 99 3.04 13.34 -3.29
N GLY A 100 2.43 14.53 -3.35
CA GLY A 100 1.47 14.98 -2.34
C GLY A 100 0.16 14.17 -2.29
N LEU A 101 -0.16 13.36 -3.30
CA LEU A 101 -1.30 12.45 -3.27
C LEU A 101 -0.94 11.12 -2.59
N VAL A 102 0.24 10.56 -2.89
CA VAL A 102 0.76 9.36 -2.21
C VAL A 102 1.02 9.65 -0.73
N GLU A 103 1.57 10.83 -0.40
CA GLU A 103 1.78 11.28 0.99
C GLU A 103 0.46 11.37 1.77
N ARG A 104 -0.60 11.93 1.15
CA ARG A 104 -1.94 11.96 1.77
C ARG A 104 -2.53 10.58 1.96
N LEU A 105 -2.30 9.67 1.01
CA LEU A 105 -2.76 8.28 1.09
C LEU A 105 -2.09 7.59 2.27
N ASN A 106 -0.76 7.70 2.39
CA ASN A 106 0.00 7.13 3.49
C ASN A 106 -0.46 7.71 4.83
N GLY A 107 -0.64 9.03 4.93
CA GLY A 107 -1.20 9.66 6.13
C GLY A 107 -2.62 9.16 6.46
N THR A 108 -3.45 8.92 5.45
CA THR A 108 -4.80 8.35 5.66
C THR A 108 -4.71 6.91 6.21
N ILE A 109 -3.79 6.10 5.69
CA ILE A 109 -3.55 4.72 6.18
C ILE A 109 -3.02 4.73 7.62
N GLU A 110 -2.07 5.62 7.94
CA GLU A 110 -1.56 5.79 9.31
C GLU A 110 -2.67 6.23 10.27
N ASP A 111 -3.49 7.21 9.87
CA ASP A 111 -4.63 7.68 10.65
C ASP A 111 -5.66 6.57 10.87
N MET A 112 -5.96 5.79 9.83
CA MET A 112 -6.87 4.65 9.93
C MET A 112 -6.31 3.59 10.89
N LEU A 113 -5.04 3.20 10.73
CA LEU A 113 -4.37 2.26 11.63
C LEU A 113 -4.48 2.75 13.06
N SER A 114 -4.11 4.00 13.34
CA SER A 114 -4.14 4.57 14.70
C SER A 114 -5.50 4.44 15.42
N LYS A 115 -6.60 4.38 14.66
CA LYS A 115 -7.97 4.27 15.18
C LYS A 115 -8.43 2.84 15.46
N VAL A 116 -7.89 1.84 14.76
CA VAL A 116 -8.33 0.43 14.89
C VAL A 116 -7.37 -0.42 15.71
N VAL A 117 -6.20 0.14 16.01
CA VAL A 117 -5.20 -0.53 16.81
C VAL A 117 -5.69 -0.62 18.27
N SER A 118 -5.73 -1.83 18.83
CA SER A 118 -6.09 -2.07 20.23
C SER A 118 -5.19 -1.29 21.21
N LYS A 119 -5.61 -1.15 22.48
CA LYS A 119 -4.83 -0.47 23.54
C LYS A 119 -3.36 -0.90 23.64
N ASN A 120 -3.03 -2.13 23.23
CA ASN A 120 -1.66 -2.67 23.31
C ASN A 120 -0.88 -2.59 21.99
N GLN A 121 -1.53 -2.22 20.90
CA GLN A 121 -0.93 -2.03 19.58
C GLN A 121 -0.25 -3.25 18.93
N ARG A 122 -0.73 -4.47 19.19
CA ARG A 122 -0.06 -5.72 18.75
C ARG A 122 -0.85 -6.59 17.76
N ASP A 123 -2.00 -6.13 17.30
CA ASP A 123 -2.90 -6.88 16.41
C ASP A 123 -3.25 -6.11 15.13
N TRP A 124 -2.59 -4.97 14.89
CA TRP A 124 -2.89 -4.08 13.77
C TRP A 124 -2.79 -4.75 12.39
N ASP A 125 -1.89 -5.72 12.24
CA ASP A 125 -1.69 -6.46 10.98
C ASP A 125 -2.93 -7.27 10.58
N THR A 126 -3.72 -7.73 11.55
CA THR A 126 -4.97 -8.46 11.30
C THR A 126 -6.08 -7.57 10.73
N TYR A 127 -6.06 -6.27 11.00
CA TYR A 127 -7.05 -5.31 10.51
C TYR A 127 -6.68 -4.69 9.16
N VAL A 128 -5.45 -4.84 8.68
CA VAL A 128 -4.99 -4.24 7.40
C VAL A 128 -5.91 -4.58 6.22
N PRO A 129 -6.33 -5.84 6.00
CA PRO A 129 -7.24 -6.15 4.89
C PRO A 129 -8.59 -5.40 4.97
N LEU A 130 -9.14 -5.25 6.18
CA LEU A 130 -10.39 -4.52 6.42
C LEU A 130 -10.19 -3.02 6.18
N LEU A 131 -9.08 -2.46 6.64
CA LEU A 131 -8.69 -1.07 6.41
C LEU A 131 -8.57 -0.76 4.92
N MET A 132 -7.86 -1.60 4.17
CA MET A 132 -7.69 -1.42 2.73
C MET A 132 -9.01 -1.61 1.96
N LEU A 133 -9.91 -2.47 2.43
CA LEU A 133 -11.25 -2.57 1.87
C LEU A 133 -12.06 -1.28 2.08
N ALA A 134 -12.04 -0.72 3.29
CA ALA A 134 -12.74 0.53 3.57
C ALA A 134 -12.15 1.72 2.81
N TYR A 135 -10.83 1.80 2.71
CA TYR A 135 -10.12 2.78 1.90
C TYR A 135 -10.58 2.73 0.43
N ARG A 136 -10.51 1.55 -0.20
CA ARG A 136 -10.92 1.37 -1.61
C ARG A 136 -12.41 1.61 -1.84
N SER A 137 -13.23 1.48 -0.79
CA SER A 137 -14.68 1.71 -0.87
C SER A 137 -15.09 3.18 -0.66
N ALA A 138 -14.17 4.04 -0.21
CA ALA A 138 -14.45 5.44 0.07
C ALA A 138 -14.38 6.30 -1.21
N PRO A 139 -15.29 7.28 -1.38
CA PRO A 139 -15.19 8.23 -2.49
C PRO A 139 -14.00 9.18 -2.30
N HIS A 140 -13.13 9.31 -3.30
CA HIS A 140 -12.04 10.29 -3.29
C HIS A 140 -12.46 11.59 -4.00
N GLU A 141 -12.54 12.70 -3.26
CA GLU A 141 -13.03 14.01 -3.75
C GLU A 141 -12.25 14.61 -4.93
N THR A 142 -10.99 14.19 -5.14
CA THR A 142 -10.11 14.76 -6.20
C THR A 142 -10.21 14.04 -7.55
N LEU A 143 -11.00 12.98 -7.65
CA LEU A 143 -11.40 12.38 -8.92
C LEU A 143 -12.92 12.49 -8.95
N GLY A 144 -13.48 13.37 -9.78
CA GLY A 144 -14.93 13.54 -9.93
C GLY A 144 -15.67 12.27 -10.40
N GLU A 145 -14.97 11.15 -10.52
CA GLU A 145 -15.49 9.84 -10.86
C GLU A 145 -15.12 8.86 -9.75
N LYS A 146 -16.14 8.19 -9.22
CA LYS A 146 -16.01 7.10 -8.26
C LYS A 146 -14.94 6.13 -8.77
N ASN A 147 -13.94 5.84 -7.95
CA ASN A 147 -12.84 4.90 -8.22
C ASN A 147 -13.27 3.43 -8.45
N ASN A 148 -14.52 3.18 -8.84
CA ASN A 148 -15.14 1.87 -8.91
C ASN A 148 -15.76 1.50 -10.27
N MET A 149 -15.44 2.16 -11.39
CA MET A 149 -15.99 1.74 -12.69
C MET A 149 -15.14 0.79 -13.54
N LEU A 150 -13.89 0.48 -13.18
CA LEU A 150 -13.10 -0.48 -13.97
C LEU A 150 -12.72 -1.80 -13.28
N ILE A 151 -12.87 -1.93 -11.96
CA ILE A 151 -12.57 -3.20 -11.25
C ILE A 151 -13.76 -3.66 -10.37
N CYS A 152 -14.74 -2.81 -10.09
CA CYS A 152 -15.89 -3.10 -9.21
C CYS A 152 -17.12 -3.63 -9.96
N LEU A 153 -16.98 -4.70 -10.75
CA LEU A 153 -18.16 -5.45 -11.22
C LEU A 153 -18.72 -6.42 -10.15
N VAL A 154 -18.09 -6.52 -8.98
CA VAL A 154 -18.63 -7.26 -7.84
C VAL A 154 -18.41 -6.43 -6.57
N VAL A 155 -19.41 -6.42 -5.69
CA VAL A 155 -19.40 -5.80 -4.33
C VAL A 155 -19.75 -4.29 -4.28
N LYS A 156 -21.02 -3.97 -4.55
CA LYS A 156 -21.69 -2.81 -3.93
C LYS A 156 -21.98 -3.12 -2.46
N PHE A 157 -21.06 -2.78 -1.55
CA PHE A 157 -21.34 -2.80 -0.09
C PHE A 157 -20.78 -1.54 0.60
N THR A 158 -21.29 -0.36 0.23
CA THR A 158 -20.79 0.93 0.73
C THR A 158 -21.41 1.39 2.06
N SER A 159 -22.26 0.61 2.73
CA SER A 159 -22.97 1.07 3.95
C SER A 159 -22.66 0.30 5.25
N PRO A 160 -22.52 -1.05 5.24
CA PRO A 160 -22.32 -1.79 6.50
C PRO A 160 -20.91 -1.69 7.08
N LEU A 161 -19.88 -1.65 6.23
CA LEU A 161 -18.47 -1.79 6.66
C LEU A 161 -17.92 -0.56 7.38
N ILE A 162 -18.32 0.65 6.95
CA ILE A 162 -17.93 1.90 7.62
C ILE A 162 -18.56 1.97 9.02
N LYS A 163 -19.81 1.53 9.17
CA LYS A 163 -20.46 1.40 10.50
C LYS A 163 -19.80 0.34 11.35
N PHE A 164 -19.38 -0.78 10.76
CA PHE A 164 -18.67 -1.85 11.46
C PHE A 164 -17.31 -1.39 11.98
N MET A 165 -16.51 -0.68 11.17
CA MET A 165 -15.24 -0.13 11.62
C MET A 165 -15.37 0.94 12.71
N GLY A 166 -16.43 1.76 12.68
CA GLY A 166 -16.75 2.69 13.77
C GLY A 166 -17.30 2.03 15.04
N SER A 167 -17.56 0.71 15.00
CA SER A 167 -18.01 -0.10 16.15
C SER A 167 -16.92 -1.03 16.70
N LEU A 168 -15.72 -1.03 16.11
CA LEU A 168 -14.56 -1.71 16.67
C LEU A 168 -14.10 -0.95 17.94
N PRO A 169 -13.73 -1.67 19.00
CA PRO A 169 -13.50 -1.12 20.35
C PRO A 169 -12.26 -0.23 20.48
#